data_AF-A0A0S8A2X1-F1
#
_entry.id   AF-A0A0S8A2X1-F1
#
_cell.length_a   1.000
_cell.length_b   1.000
_cell.length_c   1.000
_cell.angle_alpha   90.00
_cell.angle_beta   90.00
_cell.angle_gamma   90.00
#
_symmetry.space_group_name_H-M   'P 1'
#
loop_
_entity.id
_entity.type
_entity.pdbx_description
1 polymer ?
#
loop_
_entity_poly.entity_id
_entity_poly.type
_entity_poly.pdbx_seq_one_letter_code
_entity_poly.pdbx_strand_id
1 'polypeptide(L)'
;MLRRLRHSLRGPEAQLVYHSAYELPVAGVPLDPLRGQRILAYLTDQGVVSPKRVSEPIPASLENISRVHSAEYLERVDRPETMQAVLGFRTTDETWQQLIDLQRLATGGTIQATRLALRTGCTTVNIGGGFHHADPDHGMGFCIINDVAVAISRLRSKGFAEPILVIDLDIHDGNGTRVVFSDDPTVYTFSIHNETWDSGVAVADSCIELGPDVTGEHYLTVLKQELPRVVSRHKPGLVLYIAGVDTAADDPLGNWQVSSECLLQRDQFVFEQIRAEAPGSAVAIVLGGGYGDNAWRHSAGFFYWLFTGREQVPVEDVEAIVRRFRRIEIERRTRETRERSAGPDWQLDAEDLQLPGLTGRSDARVLGEYTKHGVELQLERLGILNQVRAKGFSAPTLTIDTHTSLGHTVRVFGNVERTELVMELRVRRDRGSVPDVDLLYVDWLLLQNPREQWGRRPRLPGQQHPGLGLLREIVALLVVICEQLGLDGIMFVPSHYYMAALGRRHLRFVRSEDAAVFQAMSDALASLDLAAATHAIEEGRLVDSKTGEAVPWHTPQMILPVSRRLKLRFDQGSLDLALLQARASLSYELRPAT
;
A
#
# COMPACT_ATOMS: atom_id res chain seq x y z
N MET A 1 -6.92 -39.82 -19.90
CA MET A 1 -6.49 -40.25 -18.55
C MET A 1 -5.13 -39.66 -18.15
N LEU A 2 -4.08 -39.80 -18.98
CA LEU A 2 -2.72 -39.26 -18.71
C LEU A 2 -2.62 -37.72 -18.56
N ARG A 3 -3.53 -36.95 -19.16
CA ARG A 3 -3.58 -35.48 -19.04
C ARG A 3 -4.16 -35.00 -17.68
N ARG A 4 -5.01 -35.81 -17.03
CA ARG A 4 -5.58 -35.54 -15.69
C ARG A 4 -4.59 -35.87 -14.58
N LEU A 5 -3.77 -36.91 -14.74
CA LEU A 5 -2.71 -37.27 -13.79
C LEU A 5 -1.55 -36.27 -13.74
N ARG A 6 -1.24 -35.57 -14.84
CA ARG A 6 -0.23 -34.50 -14.85
C ARG A 6 -0.68 -33.22 -14.12
N HIS A 7 -1.99 -32.98 -14.00
CA HIS A 7 -2.54 -31.82 -13.27
C HIS A 7 -2.43 -31.96 -11.74
N SER A 8 -2.34 -33.19 -11.22
CA SER A 8 -2.31 -33.46 -9.77
C SER A 8 -0.94 -33.19 -9.11
N LEU A 9 0.13 -32.98 -9.90
CA LEU A 9 1.51 -32.82 -9.40
C LEU A 9 2.08 -31.41 -9.60
N ARG A 10 1.33 -30.51 -10.23
CA ARG A 10 1.66 -29.08 -10.33
C ARG A 10 0.57 -28.34 -9.56
N GLY A 11 0.96 -27.46 -8.64
CA GLY A 11 0.01 -26.55 -8.00
C GLY A 11 -0.85 -25.83 -9.06
N PRO A 12 -2.03 -25.33 -8.67
CA PRO A 12 -2.96 -24.72 -9.63
C PRO A 12 -2.25 -23.68 -10.49
N GLU A 13 -2.25 -23.89 -11.81
CA GLU A 13 -1.67 -22.93 -12.74
C GLU A 13 -2.58 -21.69 -12.73
N ALA A 14 -2.10 -20.59 -12.12
CA ALA A 14 -2.74 -19.29 -12.19
C ALA A 14 -2.00 -18.35 -13.15
N GLN A 15 -2.73 -17.38 -13.70
CA GLN A 15 -2.24 -16.34 -14.62
C GLN A 15 -2.64 -14.95 -14.12
N LEU A 16 -1.86 -13.93 -14.47
CA LEU A 16 -2.12 -12.55 -14.08
C LEU A 16 -2.35 -11.68 -15.31
N VAL A 17 -3.25 -10.71 -15.17
CA VAL A 17 -3.48 -9.59 -16.08
C VAL A 17 -3.19 -8.31 -15.31
N TYR A 18 -2.30 -7.47 -15.82
CA TYR A 18 -1.91 -6.23 -15.16
C TYR A 18 -1.33 -5.24 -16.17
N HIS A 19 -1.52 -3.94 -15.90
CA HIS A 19 -0.88 -2.85 -16.64
C HIS A 19 -0.44 -1.75 -15.67
N SER A 20 0.70 -1.12 -15.92
CA SER A 20 1.21 -0.01 -15.07
C SER A 20 0.30 1.22 -15.10
N ALA A 21 -0.47 1.43 -16.16
CA ALA A 21 -1.47 2.51 -16.22
C ALA A 21 -2.66 2.34 -15.26
N TYR A 22 -2.72 1.25 -14.49
CA TYR A 22 -3.59 1.17 -13.32
C TYR A 22 -3.09 2.06 -12.16
N GLU A 23 -1.83 2.52 -12.21
CA GLU A 23 -1.21 3.38 -11.21
C GLU A 23 -1.64 4.85 -11.39
N LEU A 24 -2.85 5.18 -10.94
CA LEU A 24 -3.37 6.55 -10.99
C LEU A 24 -3.64 7.10 -9.58
N PRO A 25 -2.88 8.10 -9.10
CA PRO A 25 -3.18 8.75 -7.83
C PRO A 25 -4.43 9.60 -7.96
N VAL A 26 -5.41 9.36 -7.08
CA VAL A 26 -6.65 10.13 -7.00
C VAL A 26 -6.62 10.91 -5.69
N ALA A 27 -6.49 12.23 -5.78
CA ALA A 27 -6.37 13.08 -4.61
C ALA A 27 -7.64 12.99 -3.73
N GLY A 28 -7.46 12.75 -2.42
CA GLY A 28 -8.56 12.74 -1.46
C GLY A 28 -9.34 11.42 -1.38
N VAL A 29 -9.06 10.46 -2.25
CA VAL A 29 -9.55 9.08 -2.10
C VAL A 29 -8.43 8.26 -1.48
N PRO A 30 -8.68 7.47 -0.42
CA PRO A 30 -7.66 6.65 0.21
C PRO A 30 -7.30 5.41 -0.63
N LEU A 31 -7.24 5.53 -1.96
CA LEU A 31 -6.81 4.45 -2.85
C LEU A 31 -5.29 4.40 -2.88
N ASP A 32 -4.69 3.22 -2.68
CA ASP A 32 -3.26 3.01 -2.93
C ASP A 32 -3.02 2.91 -4.45
N PRO A 33 -2.47 3.94 -5.12
CA PRO A 33 -2.24 3.89 -6.56
C PRO A 33 -1.21 2.83 -6.93
N LEU A 34 -0.39 2.37 -5.98
CA LEU A 34 0.62 1.35 -6.20
C LEU A 34 0.12 -0.05 -5.80
N ARG A 35 -1.16 -0.23 -5.43
CA ARG A 35 -1.71 -1.52 -4.95
C ARG A 35 -1.34 -2.68 -5.89
N GLY A 36 -1.64 -2.53 -7.18
CA GLY A 36 -1.35 -3.57 -8.17
C GLY A 36 0.15 -3.82 -8.37
N GLN A 37 0.94 -2.75 -8.40
CA GLN A 37 2.39 -2.83 -8.52
C GLN A 37 3.02 -3.54 -7.31
N ARG A 38 2.57 -3.23 -6.09
CA ARG A 38 3.03 -3.84 -4.84
C ARG A 38 2.68 -5.33 -4.77
N ILE A 39 1.48 -5.71 -5.18
CA ILE A 39 1.07 -7.12 -5.32
C ILE A 39 2.02 -7.85 -6.28
N LEU A 40 2.19 -7.34 -7.50
CA LEU A 40 3.02 -7.99 -8.51
C LEU A 40 4.50 -8.05 -8.10
N ALA A 41 5.01 -6.98 -7.50
CA ALA A 41 6.37 -6.92 -6.97
C ALA A 41 6.58 -7.99 -5.91
N TYR A 42 5.67 -8.12 -4.95
CA TYR A 42 5.76 -9.13 -3.89
C TYR A 42 5.76 -10.55 -4.47
N LEU A 43 4.82 -10.88 -5.36
CA LEU A 43 4.74 -12.21 -5.96
C LEU A 43 5.99 -12.55 -6.80
N THR A 44 6.58 -11.54 -7.45
CA THR A 44 7.82 -11.69 -8.21
C THR A 44 9.01 -11.90 -7.26
N ASP A 45 9.09 -11.15 -6.16
CA ASP A 45 10.17 -11.24 -5.17
C ASP A 45 10.15 -12.57 -4.41
N GLN A 46 8.97 -13.14 -4.18
CA GLN A 46 8.84 -14.50 -3.63
C GLN A 46 9.19 -15.59 -4.67
N GLY A 47 9.44 -15.23 -5.93
CA GLY A 47 9.75 -16.17 -7.01
C GLY A 47 8.56 -17.03 -7.45
N VAL A 48 7.33 -16.68 -7.07
CA VAL A 48 6.13 -17.47 -7.37
C VAL A 48 5.51 -17.09 -8.72
N VAL A 49 5.75 -15.86 -9.16
CA VAL A 49 5.31 -15.35 -10.46
C VAL A 49 6.53 -14.97 -11.29
N SER A 50 6.55 -15.44 -12.55
CA SER A 50 7.52 -14.97 -13.55
C SER A 50 6.86 -13.91 -14.44
N PRO A 51 7.61 -12.94 -14.99
CA PRO A 51 7.06 -11.93 -15.91
C PRO A 51 6.28 -12.52 -17.10
N LYS A 52 6.63 -13.73 -17.56
CA LYS A 52 5.93 -14.43 -18.65
C LYS A 52 4.49 -14.87 -18.31
N ARG A 53 4.11 -14.85 -17.03
CA ARG A 53 2.76 -15.18 -16.56
C ARG A 53 1.87 -13.94 -16.36
N VAL A 54 2.42 -12.76 -16.60
CA VAL A 54 1.69 -11.50 -16.59
C VAL A 54 1.38 -11.15 -18.03
N SER A 55 0.10 -10.92 -18.32
CA SER A 55 -0.35 -10.45 -19.62
C SER A 55 -0.86 -9.02 -19.51
N GLU A 56 -0.52 -8.20 -20.49
CA GLU A 56 -1.03 -6.83 -20.54
C GLU A 56 -2.40 -6.81 -21.24
N PRO A 57 -3.38 -6.09 -20.69
CA PRO A 57 -4.68 -5.86 -21.30
C PRO A 57 -4.62 -4.79 -22.38
N ILE A 58 -5.66 -4.75 -23.22
CA ILE A 58 -5.96 -3.63 -24.11
C ILE A 58 -7.26 -2.96 -23.64
N PRO A 59 -7.44 -1.64 -23.83
CA PRO A 59 -8.69 -0.97 -23.46
C PRO A 59 -9.94 -1.60 -24.08
N ALA A 60 -11.01 -1.67 -23.30
CA ALA A 60 -12.31 -2.08 -23.81
C ALA A 60 -12.81 -1.08 -24.86
N SER A 61 -13.26 -1.62 -26.01
CA SER A 61 -13.93 -0.81 -27.03
C SER A 61 -15.28 -0.30 -26.51
N LEU A 62 -15.69 0.88 -27.00
CA LEU A 62 -17.03 1.41 -26.72
C LEU A 62 -18.11 0.40 -27.11
N GLU A 63 -17.94 -0.33 -28.22
CA GLU A 63 -18.86 -1.40 -28.61
C GLU A 63 -19.10 -2.41 -27.48
N ASN A 64 -18.05 -2.85 -26.76
CA ASN A 64 -18.22 -3.77 -25.63
C ASN A 64 -18.90 -3.10 -24.44
N ILE A 65 -18.53 -1.86 -24.14
CA ILE A 65 -19.08 -1.10 -23.02
C ILE A 65 -20.59 -0.86 -23.25
N SER A 66 -20.98 -0.52 -24.48
CA SER A 66 -22.37 -0.32 -24.91
C SER A 66 -23.23 -1.59 -24.92
N ARG A 67 -22.67 -2.77 -24.56
CA ARG A 67 -23.49 -3.97 -24.31
C ARG A 67 -24.18 -3.94 -22.95
N VAL A 68 -23.71 -3.07 -22.06
CA VAL A 68 -24.22 -2.93 -20.68
C VAL A 68 -24.73 -1.52 -20.48
N HIS A 69 -23.93 -0.52 -20.84
CA HIS A 69 -24.24 0.87 -20.58
C HIS A 69 -25.01 1.50 -21.73
N SER A 70 -26.02 2.30 -21.41
CA SER A 70 -26.82 3.02 -22.39
C SER A 70 -26.00 4.09 -23.10
N ALA A 71 -26.36 4.37 -24.36
CA ALA A 71 -25.70 5.43 -25.13
C ALA A 71 -25.82 6.79 -24.43
N GLU A 72 -26.97 7.07 -23.80
CA GLU A 72 -27.19 8.31 -23.05
C GLU A 72 -26.23 8.43 -21.87
N TYR A 73 -26.03 7.37 -21.08
CA TYR A 73 -25.05 7.40 -20.00
C TYR A 73 -23.63 7.64 -20.52
N LEU A 74 -23.22 6.91 -21.56
CA LEU A 74 -21.87 7.04 -22.13
C LEU A 74 -21.58 8.43 -22.70
N GLU A 75 -22.58 9.11 -23.27
CA GLU A 75 -22.45 10.51 -23.70
C GLU A 75 -22.35 11.49 -22.52
N ARG A 76 -22.90 11.14 -21.36
CA ARG A 76 -22.86 11.97 -20.14
C ARG A 76 -21.60 11.77 -19.31
N VAL A 77 -20.91 10.63 -19.43
CA VAL A 77 -19.68 10.33 -18.66
C VAL A 77 -18.58 11.37 -18.88
N ASP A 78 -18.58 12.10 -20.00
CA ASP A 78 -17.62 13.18 -20.27
C ASP A 78 -18.01 14.52 -19.62
N ARG A 79 -19.11 14.57 -18.85
CA ARG A 79 -19.59 15.79 -18.19
C ARG A 79 -19.10 15.87 -16.74
N PRO A 80 -18.62 17.06 -16.29
CA PRO A 80 -18.17 17.28 -14.91
C PRO A 80 -19.17 16.85 -13.83
N GLU A 81 -20.44 17.16 -14.02
CA GLU A 81 -21.49 16.89 -13.04
C GLU A 81 -21.73 15.39 -12.87
N THR A 82 -21.71 14.65 -13.99
CA THR A 82 -21.84 13.20 -13.99
C THR A 82 -20.65 12.56 -13.27
N MET A 83 -19.43 12.95 -13.61
CA MET A 83 -18.24 12.41 -12.96
C MET A 83 -18.16 12.75 -11.47
N GLN A 84 -18.56 13.96 -11.07
CA GLN A 84 -18.64 14.32 -9.66
C GLN A 84 -19.65 13.42 -8.91
N ALA A 85 -20.79 13.09 -9.52
CA ALA A 85 -21.78 12.20 -8.93
C ALA A 85 -21.26 10.76 -8.81
N VAL A 86 -20.59 10.24 -9.84
CA VAL A 86 -20.03 8.88 -9.86
C VAL A 86 -18.93 8.71 -8.80
N LEU A 87 -18.06 9.72 -8.67
CA LEU A 87 -16.86 9.66 -7.83
C LEU A 87 -17.10 10.13 -6.40
N GLY A 88 -18.12 10.96 -6.15
CA GLY A 88 -18.40 11.52 -4.81
C GLY A 88 -17.48 12.67 -4.39
N PHE A 89 -16.57 13.12 -5.24
CA PHE A 89 -15.68 14.28 -5.00
C PHE A 89 -15.43 15.09 -6.27
N ARG A 90 -14.98 16.33 -6.11
CA ARG A 90 -14.60 17.22 -7.22
C ARG A 90 -13.14 17.00 -7.61
N THR A 91 -12.86 16.92 -8.90
CA THR A 91 -11.50 16.93 -9.46
C THR A 91 -11.47 17.64 -10.82
N THR A 92 -10.36 17.61 -11.55
CA THR A 92 -10.19 18.29 -12.84
C THR A 92 -10.62 17.42 -14.02
N ASP A 93 -10.92 18.06 -15.14
CA ASP A 93 -11.27 17.40 -16.41
C ASP A 93 -10.21 16.37 -16.83
N GLU A 94 -8.92 16.70 -16.69
CA GLU A 94 -7.83 15.78 -17.02
C GLU A 94 -7.85 14.53 -16.13
N THR A 95 -8.18 14.70 -14.85
CA THR A 95 -8.21 13.57 -13.90
C THR A 95 -9.38 12.64 -14.20
N TRP A 96 -10.55 13.18 -14.57
CA TRP A 96 -11.70 12.38 -14.99
C TRP A 96 -11.40 11.59 -16.27
N GLN A 97 -10.78 12.21 -17.26
CA GLN A 97 -10.39 11.50 -18.49
C GLN A 97 -9.41 10.35 -18.19
N GLN A 98 -8.42 10.59 -17.32
CA GLN A 98 -7.50 9.54 -16.87
C GLN A 98 -8.21 8.39 -16.14
N LEU A 99 -9.21 8.68 -15.32
CA LEU A 99 -10.02 7.67 -14.64
C LEU A 99 -10.86 6.85 -15.63
N ILE A 100 -11.46 7.49 -16.62
CA ILE A 100 -12.20 6.80 -17.69
C ILE A 100 -11.26 5.86 -18.44
N ASP A 101 -10.09 6.33 -18.86
CA ASP A 101 -9.13 5.51 -19.60
C ASP A 101 -8.59 4.35 -18.75
N LEU A 102 -8.33 4.57 -17.47
CA LEU A 102 -7.96 3.53 -16.52
C LEU A 102 -9.06 2.47 -16.41
N GLN A 103 -10.32 2.86 -16.20
CA GLN A 103 -11.41 1.90 -16.07
C GLN A 103 -11.65 1.14 -17.36
N ARG A 104 -11.56 1.80 -18.53
CA ARG A 104 -11.62 1.11 -19.83
C ARG A 104 -10.52 0.07 -19.99
N LEU A 105 -9.30 0.38 -19.56
CA LEU A 105 -8.18 -0.56 -19.57
C LEU A 105 -8.41 -1.74 -18.61
N ALA A 106 -8.87 -1.45 -17.39
CA ALA A 106 -9.20 -2.47 -16.40
C ALA A 106 -10.37 -3.36 -16.85
N THR A 107 -11.39 -2.82 -17.52
CA THR A 107 -12.46 -3.59 -18.18
C THR A 107 -11.91 -4.51 -19.27
N GLY A 108 -10.98 -4.00 -20.06
CA GLY A 108 -10.20 -4.82 -20.99
C GLY A 108 -9.47 -5.98 -20.32
N GLY A 109 -8.91 -5.72 -19.13
CA GLY A 109 -8.31 -6.73 -18.27
C GLY A 109 -9.27 -7.82 -17.81
N THR A 110 -10.49 -7.44 -17.41
CA THR A 110 -11.53 -8.40 -16.98
C THR A 110 -12.05 -9.25 -18.16
N ILE A 111 -12.22 -8.64 -19.34
CA ILE A 111 -12.48 -9.36 -20.60
C ILE A 111 -11.34 -10.36 -20.91
N GLN A 112 -10.09 -9.94 -20.73
CA GLN A 112 -8.93 -10.78 -21.00
C GLN A 112 -8.83 -11.94 -19.98
N ALA A 113 -9.07 -11.66 -18.71
CA ALA A 113 -9.01 -12.64 -17.63
C ALA A 113 -10.06 -13.75 -17.83
N THR A 114 -11.31 -13.39 -18.10
CA THR A 114 -12.37 -14.37 -18.40
C THR A 114 -12.05 -15.21 -19.63
N ARG A 115 -11.57 -14.58 -20.72
CA ARG A 115 -11.15 -15.30 -21.93
C ARG A 115 -9.99 -16.26 -21.67
N LEU A 116 -8.98 -15.86 -20.89
CA LEU A 116 -7.83 -16.70 -20.55
C LEU A 116 -8.25 -17.87 -19.65
N ALA A 117 -9.10 -17.61 -18.66
CA ALA A 117 -9.61 -18.64 -17.76
C ALA A 117 -10.36 -19.73 -18.53
N LEU A 118 -11.31 -19.34 -19.39
CA LEU A 118 -12.07 -20.28 -20.23
C LEU A 118 -11.17 -21.04 -21.22
N ARG A 119 -10.20 -20.37 -21.84
CA ARG A 119 -9.32 -21.00 -22.86
C ARG A 119 -8.32 -22.00 -22.28
N THR A 120 -7.81 -21.71 -21.08
CA THR A 120 -6.69 -22.46 -20.51
C THR A 120 -7.11 -23.40 -19.38
N GLY A 121 -8.28 -23.18 -18.79
CA GLY A 121 -8.72 -23.84 -17.56
C GLY A 121 -7.93 -23.40 -16.31
N CYS A 122 -7.03 -22.43 -16.46
CA CYS A 122 -6.26 -21.84 -15.38
C CYS A 122 -7.08 -20.73 -14.71
N THR A 123 -6.94 -20.58 -13.39
CA THR A 123 -7.47 -19.38 -12.71
C THR A 123 -6.73 -18.16 -13.24
N THR A 124 -7.46 -17.11 -13.62
CA THR A 124 -6.84 -15.86 -14.12
C THR A 124 -7.27 -14.67 -13.28
N VAL A 125 -6.30 -13.87 -12.84
CA VAL A 125 -6.53 -12.70 -11.99
C VAL A 125 -6.26 -11.44 -12.80
N ASN A 126 -7.23 -10.53 -12.90
CA ASN A 126 -6.96 -9.15 -13.25
C ASN A 126 -6.60 -8.38 -11.98
N ILE A 127 -5.38 -7.85 -11.90
CA ILE A 127 -4.91 -7.04 -10.75
C ILE A 127 -5.45 -5.61 -10.92
N GLY A 128 -6.78 -5.51 -10.93
CA GLY A 128 -7.61 -4.33 -11.17
C GLY A 128 -9.07 -4.77 -11.31
N GLY A 129 -9.93 -3.90 -11.82
CA GLY A 129 -11.34 -4.21 -12.08
C GLY A 129 -12.16 -4.52 -10.82
N GLY A 130 -13.37 -5.06 -11.00
CA GLY A 130 -14.35 -5.25 -9.92
C GLY A 130 -15.22 -4.02 -9.69
N PHE A 131 -15.53 -3.28 -10.75
CA PHE A 131 -16.33 -2.07 -10.73
C PHE A 131 -17.83 -2.41 -10.69
N HIS A 132 -18.24 -3.06 -9.61
CA HIS A 132 -19.55 -3.70 -9.46
C HIS A 132 -20.75 -2.77 -9.30
N HIS A 133 -20.54 -1.47 -9.02
CA HIS A 133 -21.63 -0.52 -8.73
C HIS A 133 -22.27 0.13 -9.95
N ALA A 134 -21.58 0.18 -11.09
CA ALA A 134 -22.10 0.85 -12.27
C ALA A 134 -23.26 0.02 -12.87
N ASP A 135 -24.40 0.67 -13.08
CA ASP A 135 -25.59 0.09 -13.72
C ASP A 135 -25.66 0.53 -15.20
N PRO A 136 -26.68 0.11 -15.98
CA PRO A 136 -26.80 0.51 -17.38
C PRO A 136 -26.82 2.03 -17.62
N ASP A 137 -27.40 2.82 -16.73
CA ASP A 137 -27.71 4.23 -16.95
C ASP A 137 -26.91 5.20 -16.06
N HIS A 138 -26.26 4.69 -15.00
CA HIS A 138 -25.53 5.47 -14.01
C HIS A 138 -24.28 4.75 -13.48
N GLY A 139 -23.23 5.52 -13.20
CA GLY A 139 -22.11 5.09 -12.39
C GLY A 139 -22.22 5.64 -10.97
N MET A 140 -21.63 4.94 -10.00
CA MET A 140 -21.58 5.35 -8.59
C MET A 140 -20.48 4.57 -7.85
N GLY A 141 -20.14 4.96 -6.61
CA GLY A 141 -19.18 4.22 -5.78
C GLY A 141 -17.82 4.05 -6.47
N PHE A 142 -17.34 5.10 -7.14
CA PHE A 142 -16.12 5.09 -7.96
C PHE A 142 -16.18 4.22 -9.23
N CYS A 143 -17.29 3.55 -9.53
CA CYS A 143 -17.46 2.71 -10.72
C CYS A 143 -18.09 3.53 -11.86
N ILE A 144 -17.33 3.80 -12.91
CA ILE A 144 -17.80 4.44 -14.14
C ILE A 144 -18.32 3.37 -15.11
N ILE A 145 -17.60 2.25 -15.22
CA ILE A 145 -17.92 1.15 -16.15
C ILE A 145 -17.99 -0.15 -15.35
N ASN A 146 -19.05 -0.94 -15.54
CA ASN A 146 -19.17 -2.25 -14.93
C ASN A 146 -18.38 -3.30 -15.73
N ASP A 147 -17.14 -3.53 -15.33
CA ASP A 147 -16.23 -4.42 -16.05
C ASP A 147 -16.68 -5.89 -16.03
N VAL A 148 -17.25 -6.34 -14.91
CA VAL A 148 -17.77 -7.70 -14.74
C VAL A 148 -18.92 -7.94 -15.70
N ALA A 149 -19.91 -7.05 -15.71
CA ALA A 149 -21.05 -7.12 -16.61
C ALA A 149 -20.65 -7.02 -18.08
N VAL A 150 -19.69 -6.14 -18.42
CA VAL A 150 -19.19 -6.01 -19.79
C VAL A 150 -18.50 -7.29 -20.26
N ALA A 151 -17.69 -7.92 -19.41
CA ALA A 151 -17.04 -9.19 -19.73
C ALA A 151 -18.06 -10.32 -19.98
N ILE A 152 -19.07 -10.43 -19.11
CA ILE A 152 -20.16 -11.41 -19.25
C ILE A 152 -20.95 -11.17 -20.54
N SER A 153 -21.41 -9.94 -20.78
CA SER A 153 -22.20 -9.59 -21.96
C SER A 153 -21.42 -9.80 -23.27
N ARG A 154 -20.11 -9.54 -23.25
CA ARG A 154 -19.22 -9.87 -24.38
C ARG A 154 -19.16 -11.38 -24.62
N LEU A 155 -19.01 -12.20 -23.57
CA LEU A 155 -19.01 -13.66 -23.70
C LEU A 155 -20.34 -14.18 -24.26
N ARG A 156 -21.48 -13.65 -23.77
CA ARG A 156 -22.82 -13.96 -24.30
C ARG A 156 -22.92 -13.62 -25.80
N SER A 157 -22.43 -12.46 -26.22
CA SER A 157 -22.38 -12.07 -27.65
C SER A 157 -21.48 -12.97 -28.52
N LYS A 158 -20.61 -13.79 -27.90
CA LYS A 158 -19.75 -14.78 -28.58
C LYS A 158 -20.27 -16.22 -28.44
N GLY A 159 -21.49 -16.40 -27.93
CA GLY A 159 -22.17 -17.69 -27.84
C GLY A 159 -21.83 -18.53 -26.61
N PHE A 160 -21.16 -17.96 -25.60
CA PHE A 160 -21.00 -18.65 -24.33
C PHE A 160 -22.36 -18.70 -23.62
N ALA A 161 -22.92 -19.89 -23.43
CA ALA A 161 -24.28 -20.08 -22.90
C ALA A 161 -24.32 -20.79 -21.53
N GLU A 162 -23.16 -21.22 -21.00
CA GLU A 162 -23.13 -21.89 -19.70
C GLU A 162 -23.49 -20.92 -18.56
N PRO A 163 -24.02 -21.43 -17.43
CA PRO A 163 -24.34 -20.59 -16.28
C PRO A 163 -23.09 -19.87 -15.75
N ILE A 164 -23.25 -18.62 -15.33
CA ILE A 164 -22.20 -17.79 -14.75
C ILE A 164 -22.57 -17.49 -13.31
N LEU A 165 -21.60 -17.57 -12.40
CA LEU A 165 -21.75 -17.14 -11.02
C LEU A 165 -20.81 -15.95 -10.78
N VAL A 166 -21.37 -14.82 -10.36
CA VAL A 166 -20.61 -13.70 -9.80
C VAL A 166 -20.62 -13.85 -8.29
N ILE A 167 -19.45 -14.03 -7.68
CA ILE A 167 -19.26 -14.01 -6.23
C ILE A 167 -18.66 -12.65 -5.90
N ASP A 168 -19.42 -11.84 -5.17
CA ASP A 168 -19.03 -10.49 -4.78
C ASP A 168 -18.85 -10.40 -3.27
N LEU A 169 -17.61 -10.23 -2.83
CA LEU A 169 -17.23 -10.17 -1.42
C LEU A 169 -16.51 -8.87 -1.08
N ASP A 170 -16.76 -7.84 -1.87
CA ASP A 170 -16.59 -6.43 -1.49
C ASP A 170 -17.53 -6.08 -0.32
N ILE A 171 -17.14 -5.14 0.54
CA ILE A 171 -18.00 -4.72 1.66
C ILE A 171 -19.25 -3.96 1.18
N HIS A 172 -19.19 -3.34 0.01
CA HIS A 172 -20.28 -2.59 -0.58
C HIS A 172 -21.17 -3.47 -1.45
N ASP A 173 -22.44 -3.08 -1.61
CA ASP A 173 -23.40 -3.83 -2.41
C ASP A 173 -22.99 -3.87 -3.90
N GLY A 174 -22.97 -5.06 -4.49
CA GLY A 174 -22.75 -5.27 -5.93
C GLY A 174 -23.93 -4.88 -6.81
N ASN A 175 -24.60 -3.78 -6.46
CA ASN A 175 -25.91 -3.34 -6.98
C ASN A 175 -25.93 -3.24 -8.51
N GLY A 176 -24.93 -2.60 -9.11
CA GLY A 176 -24.88 -2.41 -10.56
C GLY A 176 -24.85 -3.73 -11.32
N THR A 177 -24.05 -4.69 -10.86
CA THR A 177 -23.98 -6.03 -11.48
C THR A 177 -25.28 -6.79 -11.34
N ARG A 178 -25.93 -6.70 -10.17
CA ARG A 178 -27.26 -7.30 -9.94
C ARG A 178 -28.32 -6.70 -10.86
N VAL A 179 -28.36 -5.37 -11.00
CA VAL A 179 -29.29 -4.66 -11.89
C VAL A 179 -29.13 -5.09 -13.34
N VAL A 180 -27.89 -5.21 -13.84
CA VAL A 180 -27.66 -5.60 -15.25
C VAL A 180 -28.20 -6.99 -15.58
N PHE A 181 -28.17 -7.92 -14.62
CA PHE A 181 -28.60 -9.31 -14.83
C PHE A 181 -29.91 -9.64 -14.13
N SER A 182 -30.72 -8.65 -13.74
CA SER A 182 -31.93 -8.84 -12.96
C SER A 182 -32.92 -9.83 -13.59
N ASP A 183 -32.95 -9.91 -14.92
CA ASP A 183 -33.85 -10.78 -15.69
C ASP A 183 -33.14 -12.00 -16.33
N ASP A 184 -31.84 -12.19 -16.12
CA ASP A 184 -31.06 -13.31 -16.70
C ASP A 184 -30.83 -14.42 -15.66
N PRO A 185 -31.62 -15.52 -15.67
CA PRO A 185 -31.46 -16.61 -14.71
C PRO A 185 -30.19 -17.43 -14.92
N THR A 186 -29.45 -17.20 -16.03
CA THR A 186 -28.18 -17.88 -16.30
C THR A 186 -26.99 -17.18 -15.64
N VAL A 187 -27.18 -15.97 -15.09
CA VAL A 187 -26.16 -15.22 -14.36
C VAL A 187 -26.62 -15.06 -12.92
N TYR A 188 -25.97 -15.76 -11.99
CA TYR A 188 -26.30 -15.67 -10.57
C TYR A 188 -25.38 -14.67 -9.89
N THR A 189 -25.92 -13.68 -9.19
CA THR A 189 -25.13 -12.73 -8.39
C THR A 189 -25.22 -13.05 -6.90
N PHE A 190 -24.11 -13.46 -6.30
CA PHE A 190 -24.01 -13.74 -4.87
C PHE A 190 -23.20 -12.64 -4.20
N SER A 191 -23.79 -11.90 -3.26
CA SER A 191 -23.12 -10.82 -2.53
C SER A 191 -23.38 -10.90 -1.03
N ILE A 192 -22.34 -10.65 -0.23
CA ILE A 192 -22.44 -10.43 1.22
C ILE A 192 -21.80 -9.08 1.52
N HIS A 193 -22.59 -8.13 2.01
CA HIS A 193 -22.19 -6.72 2.13
C HIS A 193 -22.78 -6.06 3.38
N ASN A 194 -22.40 -4.80 3.59
CA ASN A 194 -22.76 -3.99 4.75
C ASN A 194 -24.21 -3.48 4.68
N GLU A 195 -24.55 -2.78 3.60
CA GLU A 195 -25.84 -2.14 3.39
C GLU A 195 -26.27 -2.34 1.93
N THR A 196 -27.53 -2.71 1.70
CA THR A 196 -28.08 -2.85 0.34
C THR A 196 -28.36 -1.46 -0.25
N TRP A 197 -27.87 -1.17 -1.45
CA TRP A 197 -27.95 0.15 -2.09
C TRP A 197 -29.03 0.26 -3.17
N ASP A 198 -29.60 -0.86 -3.60
CA ASP A 198 -30.76 -0.87 -4.49
C ASP A 198 -31.94 -1.65 -3.90
N SER A 199 -33.15 -1.36 -4.36
CA SER A 199 -34.37 -2.10 -3.98
C SER A 199 -34.80 -3.10 -5.05
N GLY A 200 -33.93 -3.40 -6.02
CA GLY A 200 -34.19 -4.24 -7.17
C GLY A 200 -34.22 -5.72 -6.80
N VAL A 201 -35.13 -6.47 -7.41
CA VAL A 201 -35.19 -7.93 -7.28
C VAL A 201 -34.60 -8.53 -8.55
N ALA A 202 -33.64 -9.44 -8.41
CA ALA A 202 -33.12 -10.22 -9.51
C ALA A 202 -33.71 -11.64 -9.49
N VAL A 203 -33.86 -12.26 -10.67
CA VAL A 203 -34.39 -13.63 -10.80
C VAL A 203 -33.43 -14.68 -10.25
N ALA A 204 -32.15 -14.34 -10.08
CA ALA A 204 -31.09 -15.24 -9.64
C ALA A 204 -30.04 -14.48 -8.82
N ASP A 205 -30.33 -14.17 -7.56
CA ASP A 205 -29.36 -13.55 -6.66
C ASP A 205 -29.37 -14.09 -5.23
N SER A 206 -28.34 -13.74 -4.49
CA SER A 206 -28.29 -13.76 -3.02
C SER A 206 -27.75 -12.41 -2.58
N CYS A 207 -28.63 -11.56 -2.09
CA CYS A 207 -28.30 -10.26 -1.51
C CYS A 207 -28.32 -10.37 0.01
N ILE A 208 -27.14 -10.51 0.63
CA ILE A 208 -27.02 -10.77 2.07
C ILE A 208 -26.43 -9.55 2.77
N GLU A 209 -27.31 -8.77 3.39
CA GLU A 209 -26.95 -7.62 4.22
C GLU A 209 -26.62 -8.06 5.65
N LEU A 210 -25.45 -7.68 6.16
CA LEU A 210 -25.02 -7.98 7.53
C LEU A 210 -24.97 -6.77 8.47
N GLY A 211 -25.07 -5.56 7.93
CA GLY A 211 -24.96 -4.32 8.70
C GLY A 211 -23.52 -3.95 9.08
N PRO A 212 -23.36 -2.95 9.95
CA PRO A 212 -22.06 -2.40 10.33
C PRO A 212 -21.32 -3.28 11.37
N ASP A 213 -20.02 -3.02 11.53
CA ASP A 213 -19.18 -3.56 12.62
C ASP A 213 -19.14 -5.11 12.70
N VAL A 214 -19.32 -5.79 11.55
CA VAL A 214 -19.32 -7.25 11.46
C VAL A 214 -17.93 -7.82 11.75
N THR A 215 -17.87 -8.89 12.55
CA THR A 215 -16.63 -9.62 12.82
C THR A 215 -16.30 -10.63 11.73
N GLY A 216 -15.02 -10.93 11.55
CA GLY A 216 -14.58 -11.96 10.60
C GLY A 216 -15.21 -13.34 10.84
N GLU A 217 -15.47 -13.72 12.09
CA GLU A 217 -16.13 -15.00 12.43
C GLU A 217 -17.58 -15.04 11.95
N HIS A 218 -18.35 -13.98 12.20
CA HIS A 218 -19.75 -13.90 11.75
C HIS A 218 -19.82 -13.92 10.22
N TYR A 219 -19.00 -13.10 9.57
CA TYR A 219 -18.89 -13.05 8.12
C TYR A 219 -18.56 -14.41 7.49
N LEU A 220 -17.52 -15.10 7.98
CA LEU A 220 -17.14 -16.42 7.48
C LEU A 220 -18.21 -17.48 7.74
N THR A 221 -18.93 -17.37 8.86
CA THR A 221 -20.04 -18.29 9.18
C THR A 221 -21.15 -18.18 8.15
N VAL A 222 -21.59 -16.96 7.84
CA VAL A 222 -22.63 -16.72 6.82
C VAL A 222 -22.16 -17.20 5.44
N LEU A 223 -20.94 -16.85 5.04
CA LEU A 223 -20.37 -17.29 3.77
C LEU A 223 -20.36 -18.82 3.63
N LYS A 224 -19.93 -19.52 4.69
CA LYS A 224 -19.86 -20.99 4.72
C LYS A 224 -21.23 -21.66 4.71
N GLN A 225 -22.28 -20.96 5.15
CA GLN A 225 -23.65 -21.48 5.12
C GLN A 225 -24.32 -21.28 3.76
N GLU A 226 -24.11 -20.13 3.12
CA GLU A 226 -24.88 -19.73 1.95
C GLU A 226 -24.22 -20.12 0.63
N LEU A 227 -22.91 -19.88 0.46
CA LEU A 227 -22.23 -20.09 -0.82
C LEU A 227 -22.30 -21.53 -1.36
N PRO A 228 -22.12 -22.60 -0.53
CA PRO A 228 -22.18 -23.98 -1.02
C PRO A 228 -23.48 -24.33 -1.76
N ARG A 229 -24.60 -23.80 -1.28
CA ARG A 229 -25.92 -24.06 -1.85
C ARG A 229 -26.07 -23.41 -3.22
N VAL A 230 -25.51 -22.22 -3.40
CA VAL A 230 -25.54 -21.49 -4.67
C VAL A 230 -24.67 -22.20 -5.72
N VAL A 231 -23.42 -22.53 -5.39
CA VAL A 231 -22.49 -23.18 -6.33
C VAL A 231 -23.04 -24.54 -6.79
N SER A 232 -23.51 -25.36 -5.85
CA SER A 232 -24.01 -26.72 -6.16
C SER A 232 -25.31 -26.73 -6.99
N ARG A 233 -26.19 -25.73 -6.79
CA ARG A 233 -27.46 -25.61 -7.53
C ARG A 233 -27.25 -24.97 -8.91
N HIS A 234 -26.51 -23.87 -8.98
CA HIS A 234 -26.32 -23.10 -10.21
C HIS A 234 -25.38 -23.77 -11.20
N LYS A 235 -24.40 -24.55 -10.71
CA LYS A 235 -23.41 -25.30 -11.52
C LYS A 235 -22.75 -24.43 -12.60
N PRO A 236 -22.03 -23.36 -12.20
CA PRO A 236 -21.47 -22.41 -13.16
C PRO A 236 -20.43 -23.05 -14.08
N GLY A 237 -20.44 -22.67 -15.36
CA GLY A 237 -19.32 -22.90 -16.29
C GLY A 237 -18.20 -21.86 -16.13
N LEU A 238 -18.54 -20.69 -15.59
CA LEU A 238 -17.60 -19.61 -15.27
C LEU A 238 -17.98 -18.97 -13.93
N VAL A 239 -16.97 -18.76 -13.08
CA VAL A 239 -17.07 -17.95 -11.87
C VAL A 239 -16.26 -16.68 -12.06
N LEU A 240 -16.89 -15.52 -11.87
CA LEU A 240 -16.19 -14.25 -11.64
C LEU A 240 -16.20 -13.98 -10.14
N TYR A 241 -15.02 -13.86 -9.55
CA TYR A 241 -14.85 -13.59 -8.13
C TYR A 241 -14.31 -12.18 -7.93
N ILE A 242 -15.11 -11.31 -7.31
CA ILE A 242 -14.70 -9.98 -6.87
C ILE A 242 -14.14 -10.15 -5.45
N ALA A 243 -12.82 -10.17 -5.36
CA ALA A 243 -12.08 -10.41 -4.12
C ALA A 243 -11.75 -9.10 -3.40
N GLY A 244 -12.79 -8.28 -3.16
CA GLY A 244 -12.71 -7.02 -2.41
C GLY A 244 -12.05 -7.21 -1.04
N VAL A 245 -11.21 -6.29 -0.62
CA VAL A 245 -10.50 -6.36 0.68
C VAL A 245 -10.84 -5.22 1.62
N ASP A 246 -11.84 -4.42 1.26
CA ASP A 246 -12.39 -3.34 2.08
C ASP A 246 -13.28 -3.80 3.24
N THR A 247 -13.47 -5.11 3.37
CA THR A 247 -13.95 -5.73 4.61
C THR A 247 -12.88 -5.75 5.72
N ALA A 248 -11.61 -5.45 5.40
CA ALA A 248 -10.51 -5.48 6.37
C ALA A 248 -10.69 -4.46 7.50
N ALA A 249 -10.30 -4.84 8.72
CA ALA A 249 -10.33 -3.97 9.89
C ALA A 249 -9.43 -2.72 9.78
N ASP A 250 -8.45 -2.74 8.87
CA ASP A 250 -7.57 -1.61 8.59
C ASP A 250 -7.92 -0.85 7.31
N ASP A 251 -9.07 -1.15 6.70
CA ASP A 251 -9.60 -0.38 5.57
C ASP A 251 -10.16 0.97 6.07
N PRO A 252 -9.84 2.09 5.39
CA PRO A 252 -10.29 3.42 5.78
C PRO A 252 -11.72 3.78 5.34
N LEU A 253 -12.33 3.03 4.42
CA LEU A 253 -13.72 3.26 3.95
C LEU A 253 -14.69 2.20 4.47
N GLY A 254 -14.21 0.98 4.75
CA GLY A 254 -14.98 -0.06 5.41
C GLY A 254 -15.17 0.17 6.91
N ASN A 255 -16.18 -0.49 7.49
CA ASN A 255 -16.44 -0.45 8.94
C ASN A 255 -16.52 -1.85 9.58
N TRP A 256 -16.10 -2.89 8.87
CA TRP A 256 -16.04 -4.25 9.43
C TRP A 256 -14.73 -4.52 10.16
N GLN A 257 -14.72 -5.57 10.98
CA GLN A 257 -13.59 -5.98 11.82
C GLN A 257 -13.03 -7.34 11.36
N VAL A 258 -12.69 -7.45 10.07
CA VAL A 258 -12.13 -8.69 9.49
C VAL A 258 -10.61 -8.62 9.47
N SER A 259 -9.94 -9.63 10.05
CA SER A 259 -8.47 -9.71 10.05
C SER A 259 -7.93 -10.23 8.72
N SER A 260 -6.62 -10.02 8.46
CA SER A 260 -5.95 -10.58 7.27
C SER A 260 -6.06 -12.10 7.18
N GLU A 261 -6.02 -12.79 8.31
CA GLU A 261 -6.18 -14.25 8.39
C GLU A 261 -7.60 -14.67 8.01
N CYS A 262 -8.62 -13.94 8.47
CA CYS A 262 -10.00 -14.19 8.09
C CYS A 262 -10.24 -13.92 6.59
N LEU A 263 -9.64 -12.87 6.02
CA LEU A 263 -9.69 -12.61 4.57
C LEU A 263 -9.06 -13.74 3.76
N LEU A 264 -7.88 -14.24 4.19
CA LEU A 264 -7.26 -15.37 3.52
C LEU A 264 -8.15 -16.62 3.62
N GLN A 265 -8.72 -16.90 4.80
CA GLN A 265 -9.67 -18.02 4.99
C GLN A 265 -10.91 -17.90 4.11
N ARG A 266 -11.43 -16.68 3.92
CA ARG A 266 -12.53 -16.39 3.00
C ARG A 266 -12.16 -16.81 1.59
N ASP A 267 -11.04 -16.29 1.09
CA ASP A 267 -10.61 -16.51 -0.30
C ASP A 267 -10.28 -18.00 -0.56
N GLN A 268 -9.64 -18.65 0.41
CA GLN A 268 -9.38 -20.10 0.41
C GLN A 268 -10.69 -20.89 0.33
N PHE A 269 -11.64 -20.58 1.19
CA PHE A 269 -12.94 -21.25 1.24
C PHE A 269 -13.69 -21.12 -0.08
N VAL A 270 -13.76 -19.92 -0.65
CA VAL A 270 -14.39 -19.69 -1.97
C VAL A 270 -13.76 -20.59 -3.03
N PHE A 271 -12.43 -20.62 -3.09
CA PHE A 271 -11.70 -21.43 -4.07
C PHE A 271 -11.91 -22.93 -3.89
N GLU A 272 -11.84 -23.42 -2.66
CA GLU A 272 -12.07 -24.82 -2.33
C GLU A 272 -13.51 -25.22 -2.63
N GLN A 273 -14.49 -24.36 -2.33
CA GLN A 273 -15.89 -24.60 -2.58
C GLN A 273 -16.20 -24.71 -4.09
N ILE A 274 -15.64 -23.80 -4.90
CA ILE A 274 -15.78 -23.87 -6.37
C ILE A 274 -15.17 -25.18 -6.89
N ARG A 275 -13.98 -25.56 -6.42
CA ARG A 275 -13.34 -26.81 -6.86
C ARG A 275 -14.10 -28.06 -6.45
N ALA A 276 -14.72 -28.05 -5.26
CA ALA A 276 -15.48 -29.18 -4.75
C ALA A 276 -16.81 -29.37 -5.50
N GLU A 277 -17.58 -28.31 -5.66
CA GLU A 277 -18.95 -28.39 -6.20
C GLU A 277 -19.04 -28.15 -7.72
N ALA A 278 -18.07 -27.44 -8.29
CA ALA A 278 -18.02 -27.08 -9.70
C ALA A 278 -16.60 -27.24 -10.29
N PRO A 279 -16.00 -28.45 -10.25
CA PRO A 279 -14.61 -28.70 -10.68
C PRO A 279 -14.30 -28.39 -12.16
N GLY A 280 -15.32 -28.14 -12.98
CA GLY A 280 -15.19 -27.76 -14.38
C GLY A 280 -15.24 -26.25 -14.64
N SER A 281 -15.57 -25.43 -13.65
CA SER A 281 -15.72 -23.98 -13.83
C SER A 281 -14.40 -23.31 -14.13
N ALA A 282 -14.38 -22.45 -15.15
CA ALA A 282 -13.33 -21.45 -15.27
C ALA A 282 -13.47 -20.42 -14.15
N VAL A 283 -12.36 -19.87 -13.65
CA VAL A 283 -12.38 -18.85 -12.58
C VAL A 283 -11.58 -17.64 -13.01
N ALA A 284 -12.25 -16.48 -13.04
CA ALA A 284 -11.63 -15.18 -13.21
C ALA A 284 -11.77 -14.38 -11.89
N ILE A 285 -10.69 -13.74 -11.45
CA ILE A 285 -10.68 -12.92 -10.22
C ILE A 285 -10.44 -11.47 -10.60
N VAL A 286 -11.14 -10.55 -9.96
CA VAL A 286 -10.91 -9.10 -10.00
C VAL A 286 -10.80 -8.57 -8.56
N LEU A 287 -10.19 -7.38 -8.38
CA LEU A 287 -9.86 -6.90 -7.04
C LEU A 287 -11.03 -6.24 -6.30
N GLY A 288 -11.92 -5.53 -6.99
CA GLY A 288 -12.93 -4.70 -6.32
C GLY A 288 -12.30 -3.62 -5.44
N GLY A 289 -13.01 -3.25 -4.38
CA GLY A 289 -12.59 -2.34 -3.34
C GLY A 289 -11.44 -2.87 -2.48
N GLY A 290 -11.01 -2.01 -1.56
CA GLY A 290 -9.80 -2.18 -0.76
C GLY A 290 -8.91 -0.97 -0.86
N TYR A 291 -8.86 -0.24 0.23
CA TYR A 291 -8.33 1.10 0.37
C TYR A 291 -7.27 1.16 1.47
N GLY A 292 -6.47 2.21 1.45
CA GLY A 292 -5.35 2.41 2.36
C GLY A 292 -4.09 1.64 1.97
N ASP A 293 -2.99 1.96 2.66
CA ASP A 293 -1.65 1.50 2.32
C ASP A 293 -1.43 0.00 2.53
N ASN A 294 -2.34 -0.69 3.23
CA ASN A 294 -2.22 -2.12 3.53
C ASN A 294 -3.08 -3.02 2.63
N ALA A 295 -4.03 -2.49 1.85
CA ALA A 295 -4.97 -3.29 1.06
C ALA A 295 -4.26 -4.28 0.11
N TRP A 296 -3.12 -3.86 -0.45
CA TRP A 296 -2.30 -4.70 -1.33
C TRP A 296 -1.83 -5.99 -0.65
N ARG A 297 -1.62 -5.97 0.66
CA ARG A 297 -1.08 -7.10 1.43
C ARG A 297 -2.08 -8.24 1.50
N HIS A 298 -3.34 -7.93 1.74
CA HIS A 298 -4.43 -8.92 1.81
C HIS A 298 -4.55 -9.65 0.46
N SER A 299 -4.65 -8.90 -0.65
CA SER A 299 -4.71 -9.49 -2.00
C SER A 299 -3.44 -10.27 -2.37
N ALA A 300 -2.25 -9.76 -2.02
CA ALA A 300 -0.99 -10.44 -2.29
C ALA A 300 -0.83 -11.74 -1.49
N GLY A 301 -1.32 -11.79 -0.26
CA GLY A 301 -1.34 -13.01 0.55
C GLY A 301 -2.24 -14.08 -0.05
N PHE A 302 -3.43 -13.68 -0.49
CA PHE A 302 -4.33 -14.58 -1.23
C PHE A 302 -3.69 -15.10 -2.51
N PHE A 303 -3.13 -14.24 -3.36
CA PHE A 303 -2.52 -14.71 -4.61
C PHE A 303 -1.29 -15.56 -4.35
N TYR A 304 -0.49 -15.27 -3.32
CA TYR A 304 0.61 -16.13 -2.92
C TYR A 304 0.12 -17.54 -2.56
N TRP A 305 -0.96 -17.65 -1.78
CA TRP A 305 -1.60 -18.94 -1.52
C TRP A 305 -2.14 -19.58 -2.81
N LEU A 306 -2.78 -18.81 -3.69
CA LEU A 306 -3.28 -19.32 -4.96
C LEU A 306 -2.17 -19.94 -5.81
N PHE A 307 -0.95 -19.36 -5.83
CA PHE A 307 0.18 -19.90 -6.59
C PHE A 307 0.91 -21.05 -5.89
N THR A 308 0.92 -21.10 -4.56
CA THR A 308 1.82 -22.00 -3.80
C THR A 308 1.13 -23.02 -2.90
N GLY A 309 -0.13 -22.79 -2.56
CA GLY A 309 -0.87 -23.49 -1.51
C GLY A 309 -0.37 -23.16 -0.09
N ARG A 310 0.51 -22.18 0.08
CA ARG A 310 1.08 -21.79 1.39
C ARG A 310 0.47 -20.50 1.89
N GLU A 311 0.28 -20.42 3.20
CA GLU A 311 -0.27 -19.24 3.86
C GLU A 311 0.86 -18.27 4.22
N GLN A 312 0.78 -17.06 3.68
CA GLN A 312 1.70 -15.99 4.01
C GLN A 312 1.08 -14.66 3.63
N VAL A 313 0.73 -13.85 4.62
CA VAL A 313 0.35 -12.45 4.39
C VAL A 313 1.62 -11.60 4.41
N PRO A 314 1.89 -10.78 3.38
CA PRO A 314 3.04 -9.89 3.37
C PRO A 314 3.04 -8.97 4.60
N VAL A 315 4.25 -8.65 5.08
CA VAL A 315 4.48 -7.58 6.04
C VAL A 315 5.32 -6.50 5.33
N GLU A 316 4.78 -5.29 5.20
CA GLU A 316 5.55 -4.17 4.64
C GLU A 316 6.41 -3.54 5.73
N ASP A 317 7.70 -3.90 5.73
CA ASP A 317 8.72 -3.30 6.57
C ASP A 317 9.70 -2.43 5.75
N VAL A 318 10.61 -1.75 6.46
CA VAL A 318 11.64 -0.90 5.84
C VAL A 318 12.48 -1.71 4.84
N GLU A 319 12.79 -2.96 5.14
CA GLU A 319 13.64 -3.80 4.28
C GLU A 319 12.94 -4.20 2.97
N ALA A 320 11.64 -4.45 3.00
CA ALA A 320 10.82 -4.67 1.82
C ALA A 320 10.82 -3.42 0.91
N ILE A 321 10.63 -2.22 1.48
CA ILE A 321 10.67 -0.96 0.72
C ILE A 321 12.07 -0.75 0.10
N VAL A 322 13.14 -0.98 0.87
CA VAL A 322 14.52 -0.86 0.39
C VAL A 322 14.81 -1.86 -0.73
N ARG A 323 14.36 -3.13 -0.61
CA ARG A 323 14.52 -4.14 -1.68
C ARG A 323 13.82 -3.73 -2.97
N ARG A 324 12.59 -3.22 -2.88
CA ARG A 324 11.84 -2.69 -4.03
C ARG A 324 12.62 -1.57 -4.73
N PHE A 325 13.14 -0.61 -3.96
CA PHE A 325 13.95 0.48 -4.51
C PHE A 325 15.20 -0.01 -5.23
N ARG A 326 15.96 -0.92 -4.62
CA ARG A 326 17.18 -1.48 -5.25
C ARG A 326 16.87 -2.14 -6.59
N ARG A 327 15.74 -2.84 -6.72
CA ARG A 327 15.32 -3.47 -7.97
C ARG A 327 15.05 -2.45 -9.07
N ILE A 328 14.29 -1.40 -8.77
CA ILE A 328 14.01 -0.30 -9.71
C ILE A 328 15.34 0.29 -10.23
N GLU A 329 16.30 0.53 -9.32
CA GLU A 329 17.59 1.08 -9.70
C GLU A 329 18.44 0.12 -10.56
N ILE A 330 18.42 -1.19 -10.27
CA ILE A 330 19.12 -2.22 -11.07
C ILE A 330 18.51 -2.36 -12.46
N GLU A 331 17.18 -2.49 -12.56
CA GLU A 331 16.48 -2.62 -13.84
C GLU A 331 16.75 -1.41 -14.74
N ARG A 332 16.79 -0.21 -14.15
CA ARG A 332 17.09 1.03 -14.85
C ARG A 332 18.54 1.11 -15.30
N ARG A 333 19.52 0.82 -14.45
CA ARG A 333 20.94 0.75 -14.86
C ARG A 333 21.13 -0.23 -16.02
N THR A 334 20.40 -1.34 -15.98
CA THR A 334 20.41 -2.34 -17.07
C THR A 334 19.79 -1.79 -18.36
N ARG A 335 18.69 -1.02 -18.28
CA ARG A 335 18.08 -0.33 -19.43
C ARG A 335 18.98 0.77 -19.99
N GLU A 336 19.53 1.64 -19.16
CA GLU A 336 20.46 2.70 -19.59
C GLU A 336 21.72 2.13 -20.25
N THR A 337 22.24 1.02 -19.72
CA THR A 337 23.40 0.34 -20.33
C THR A 337 23.04 -0.24 -21.70
N ARG A 338 21.81 -0.75 -21.89
CA ARG A 338 21.30 -1.25 -23.17
C ARG A 338 21.00 -0.13 -24.18
N GLU A 339 20.46 0.99 -23.72
CA GLU A 339 20.15 2.16 -24.56
C GLU A 339 21.43 2.88 -25.01
N ARG A 340 22.44 3.00 -24.13
CA ARG A 340 23.77 3.51 -24.49
C ARG A 340 24.52 2.63 -25.48
N SER A 341 24.17 1.34 -25.57
CA SER A 341 24.76 0.42 -26.56
C SER A 341 23.95 0.31 -27.87
N ALA A 342 22.86 1.09 -28.01
CA ALA A 342 21.95 1.01 -29.17
C ALA A 342 21.72 2.34 -29.93
N GLY A 343 22.35 3.46 -29.53
CA GLY A 343 22.20 4.77 -30.18
C GLY A 343 23.52 5.32 -30.73
N PRO A 344 23.51 6.17 -31.79
CA PRO A 344 24.72 6.81 -32.29
C PRO A 344 25.27 7.82 -31.28
N ASP A 345 26.60 7.87 -31.19
CA ASP A 345 27.41 8.82 -30.38
C ASP A 345 27.11 10.27 -30.79
N TRP A 346 26.08 10.84 -30.18
CA TRP A 346 25.97 12.27 -29.96
C TRP A 346 26.03 12.49 -28.45
N GLN A 347 27.25 12.71 -27.95
CA GLN A 347 27.44 13.31 -26.64
C GLN A 347 27.88 14.75 -26.91
N LEU A 348 27.17 15.70 -26.32
CA LEU A 348 27.63 17.08 -26.23
C LEU A 348 28.69 17.10 -25.13
N ASP A 349 29.89 17.55 -25.49
CA ASP A 349 31.00 17.63 -24.57
C ASP A 349 30.89 18.93 -23.77
N ALA A 350 31.48 18.99 -22.57
CA ALA A 350 31.52 20.22 -21.79
C ALA A 350 32.22 21.39 -22.53
N GLU A 351 32.96 21.09 -23.61
CA GLU A 351 33.57 22.06 -24.49
C GLU A 351 32.58 22.70 -25.48
N ASP A 352 31.49 22.01 -25.85
CA ASP A 352 30.48 22.52 -26.79
C ASP A 352 29.54 23.58 -26.19
N LEU A 353 29.54 23.72 -24.87
CA LEU A 353 28.66 24.61 -24.09
C LEU A 353 29.37 25.84 -23.50
N GLN A 354 30.61 26.15 -23.93
CA GLN A 354 31.36 27.29 -23.40
C GLN A 354 30.82 28.64 -23.89
N LEU A 355 29.70 29.08 -23.31
CA LEU A 355 29.29 30.48 -23.28
C LEU A 355 30.20 31.24 -22.28
N PRO A 356 30.97 32.26 -22.73
CA PRO A 356 31.83 33.01 -21.83
C PRO A 356 30.97 33.87 -20.89
N GLY A 357 31.02 33.60 -19.57
CA GLY A 357 30.37 34.45 -18.56
C GLY A 357 29.73 33.74 -17.37
N LEU A 358 29.63 32.41 -17.37
CA LEU A 358 29.10 31.65 -16.23
C LEU A 358 30.24 31.19 -15.31
N THR A 359 30.81 32.12 -14.54
CA THR A 359 31.60 31.74 -13.37
C THR A 359 30.71 31.01 -12.37
N GLY A 360 31.14 29.80 -12.01
CA GLY A 360 30.37 28.76 -11.32
C GLY A 360 29.46 29.23 -10.19
N ARG A 361 28.15 29.05 -10.39
CA ARG A 361 27.25 28.81 -9.26
C ARG A 361 27.64 27.47 -8.67
N SER A 362 28.15 27.46 -7.45
CA SER A 362 28.21 26.24 -6.64
C SER A 362 26.78 25.72 -6.50
N ASP A 363 26.40 24.71 -7.30
CA ASP A 363 25.11 24.07 -7.15
C ASP A 363 25.01 23.50 -5.73
N ALA A 364 24.06 24.01 -4.94
CA ALA A 364 23.79 23.52 -3.60
C ALA A 364 23.51 22.01 -3.65
N ARG A 365 24.39 21.22 -3.04
CA ARG A 365 24.29 19.75 -3.02
C ARG A 365 24.10 19.26 -1.59
N VAL A 366 22.98 18.57 -1.37
CA VAL A 366 22.72 17.86 -0.13
C VAL A 366 23.72 16.70 -0.02
N LEU A 367 24.48 16.72 1.06
CA LEU A 367 25.52 15.74 1.41
C LEU A 367 26.65 15.64 0.37
N GLY A 368 26.84 16.69 -0.43
CA GLY A 368 27.85 16.74 -1.50
C GLY A 368 27.46 16.02 -2.80
N GLU A 369 26.40 15.22 -2.80
CA GLU A 369 26.02 14.38 -3.96
C GLU A 369 24.74 14.87 -4.65
N TYR A 370 23.69 15.14 -3.88
CA TYR A 370 22.34 15.30 -4.42
C TYR A 370 22.00 16.77 -4.68
N THR A 371 21.73 17.11 -5.93
CA THR A 371 21.08 18.39 -6.26
C THR A 371 19.63 18.39 -5.77
N LYS A 372 18.98 19.56 -5.76
CA LYS A 372 17.54 19.68 -5.47
C LYS A 372 16.70 18.67 -6.27
N HIS A 373 16.88 18.64 -7.59
CA HIS A 373 16.17 17.71 -8.48
C HIS A 373 16.54 16.25 -8.20
N GLY A 374 17.79 15.98 -7.83
CA GLY A 374 18.23 14.65 -7.41
C GLY A 374 17.48 14.16 -6.18
N VAL A 375 17.29 15.01 -5.17
CA VAL A 375 16.49 14.68 -3.97
C VAL A 375 15.03 14.43 -4.34
N GLU A 376 14.43 15.33 -5.12
CA GLU A 376 13.04 15.19 -5.57
C GLU A 376 12.80 13.88 -6.32
N LEU A 377 13.71 13.52 -7.23
CA LEU A 377 13.67 12.26 -7.96
C LEU A 377 13.72 11.03 -7.03
N GLN A 378 14.50 11.07 -5.95
CA GLN A 378 14.53 9.96 -4.99
C GLN A 378 13.19 9.83 -4.23
N LEU A 379 12.58 10.95 -3.88
CA LEU A 379 11.27 10.96 -3.22
C LEU A 379 10.17 10.43 -4.15
N GLU A 380 10.19 10.78 -5.44
CA GLU A 380 9.28 10.20 -6.44
C GLU A 380 9.46 8.69 -6.57
N ARG A 381 10.70 8.22 -6.70
CA ARG A 381 11.01 6.81 -6.91
C ARG A 381 10.60 5.91 -5.75
N LEU A 382 10.67 6.42 -4.53
CA LEU A 382 10.19 5.71 -3.34
C LEU A 382 8.67 5.82 -3.16
N GLY A 383 7.97 6.55 -4.03
CA GLY A 383 6.54 6.80 -3.96
C GLY A 383 6.15 7.78 -2.85
N ILE A 384 7.11 8.46 -2.22
CA ILE A 384 6.83 9.40 -1.12
C ILE A 384 5.98 10.56 -1.62
N LEU A 385 6.35 11.17 -2.75
CA LEU A 385 5.56 12.28 -3.33
C LEU A 385 4.21 11.81 -3.87
N ASN A 386 4.12 10.59 -4.41
CA ASN A 386 2.82 10.01 -4.81
C ASN A 386 1.88 9.82 -3.61
N GLN A 387 2.39 9.36 -2.48
CA GLN A 387 1.60 9.24 -1.25
C GLN A 387 1.22 10.60 -0.67
N VAL A 388 2.10 11.61 -0.77
CA VAL A 388 1.76 13.00 -0.42
C VAL A 388 0.62 13.52 -1.29
N ARG A 389 0.66 13.28 -2.61
CA ARG A 389 -0.43 13.65 -3.55
C ARG A 389 -1.74 12.93 -3.24
N ALA A 390 -1.69 11.64 -2.92
CA ALA A 390 -2.86 10.85 -2.53
C ALA A 390 -3.56 11.43 -1.29
N LYS A 391 -2.79 12.01 -0.35
CA LYS A 391 -3.29 12.73 0.84
C LYS A 391 -3.86 14.12 0.54
N GLY A 392 -4.02 14.48 -0.74
CA GLY A 392 -4.66 15.72 -1.20
C GLY A 392 -3.69 16.84 -1.56
N PHE A 393 -2.39 16.69 -1.31
CA PHE A 393 -1.38 17.71 -1.64
C PHE A 393 -1.00 17.60 -3.13
N SER A 394 -1.82 18.19 -4.01
CA SER A 394 -1.72 18.01 -5.46
C SER A 394 -0.43 18.54 -6.10
N ALA A 395 0.22 19.55 -5.49
CA ALA A 395 1.41 20.19 -6.04
C ALA A 395 2.51 20.32 -4.97
N PRO A 396 3.12 19.19 -4.53
CA PRO A 396 4.15 19.26 -3.52
C PRO A 396 5.41 19.95 -4.10
N THR A 397 6.01 20.85 -3.33
CA THR A 397 7.22 21.56 -3.74
C THR A 397 8.38 21.32 -2.79
N LEU A 398 9.58 21.20 -3.34
CA LEU A 398 10.79 20.91 -2.58
C LEU A 398 11.69 22.15 -2.46
N THR A 399 12.35 22.30 -1.30
CA THR A 399 13.45 23.24 -1.10
C THR A 399 14.61 22.55 -0.38
N ILE A 400 15.83 23.03 -0.63
CA ILE A 400 17.04 22.58 0.07
C ILE A 400 17.77 23.79 0.65
N ASP A 401 18.37 23.60 1.82
CA ASP A 401 19.28 24.54 2.44
C ASP A 401 20.57 23.80 2.79
N THR A 402 21.68 24.29 2.24
CA THR A 402 23.02 23.69 2.43
C THR A 402 24.00 24.65 3.09
N HIS A 403 23.54 25.84 3.50
CA HIS A 403 24.42 26.91 3.97
C HIS A 403 24.53 26.98 5.50
N THR A 404 23.78 26.14 6.23
CA THR A 404 23.82 26.14 7.69
C THR A 404 24.96 25.28 8.22
N SER A 405 25.65 25.78 9.25
CA SER A 405 26.67 25.02 9.99
C SER A 405 26.10 23.81 10.75
N LEU A 406 24.77 23.73 10.87
CA LEU A 406 24.03 22.70 11.59
C LEU A 406 23.64 21.49 10.72
N GLY A 407 24.02 21.49 9.43
CA GLY A 407 23.71 20.41 8.49
C GLY A 407 22.90 20.88 7.28
N HIS A 408 22.55 19.93 6.41
CA HIS A 408 21.75 20.20 5.22
C HIS A 408 20.28 19.91 5.50
N THR A 409 19.39 20.82 5.12
CA THR A 409 17.95 20.68 5.34
C THR A 409 17.21 20.50 4.03
N VAL A 410 16.32 19.51 3.97
CA VAL A 410 15.36 19.28 2.88
C VAL A 410 13.97 19.55 3.42
N ARG A 411 13.19 20.39 2.73
CA ARG A 411 11.79 20.64 3.07
C ARG A 411 10.89 20.31 1.90
N VAL A 412 9.80 19.60 2.19
CA VAL A 412 8.70 19.38 1.25
C VAL A 412 7.47 20.11 1.77
N PHE A 413 6.89 20.92 0.92
CA PHE A 413 5.65 21.63 1.17
C PHE A 413 4.53 20.99 0.34
N GLY A 414 3.31 21.01 0.85
CA GLY A 414 2.12 20.46 0.20
C GLY A 414 1.57 21.31 -0.94
N ASN A 415 2.04 22.56 -1.06
CA ASN A 415 1.58 23.54 -2.04
C ASN A 415 2.72 24.39 -2.62
N VAL A 416 2.38 25.14 -3.68
CA VAL A 416 3.33 25.99 -4.43
C VAL A 416 3.75 27.22 -3.62
N GLU A 417 2.84 27.76 -2.81
CA GLU A 417 3.07 28.93 -1.95
C GLU A 417 3.94 28.60 -0.73
N ARG A 418 4.23 27.31 -0.49
CA ARG A 418 5.07 26.81 0.62
C ARG A 418 4.56 27.19 2.01
N THR A 419 3.24 27.18 2.18
CA THR A 419 2.61 27.45 3.48
C THR A 419 2.32 26.15 4.26
N GLU A 420 2.20 25.02 3.56
CA GLU A 420 1.88 23.72 4.15
C GLU A 420 3.14 22.86 4.28
N LEU A 421 3.94 23.02 5.34
CA LEU A 421 5.12 22.18 5.54
C LEU A 421 4.69 20.75 5.92
N VAL A 422 4.96 19.77 5.04
CA VAL A 422 4.59 18.36 5.25
C VAL A 422 5.78 17.51 5.72
N MET A 423 6.99 17.88 5.30
CA MET A 423 8.23 17.19 5.70
C MET A 423 9.37 18.19 5.86
N GLU A 424 10.14 18.06 6.95
CA GLU A 424 11.45 18.69 7.11
C GLU A 424 12.46 17.65 7.60
N LEU A 425 13.54 17.47 6.86
CA LEU A 425 14.62 16.54 7.20
C LEU A 425 15.94 17.29 7.24
N ARG A 426 16.62 17.27 8.39
CA ARG A 426 17.98 17.81 8.54
C ARG A 426 18.98 16.69 8.73
N VAL A 427 19.99 16.65 7.87
CA VAL A 427 21.00 15.60 7.84
C VAL A 427 22.40 16.14 7.62
N ARG A 428 23.38 15.44 8.18
CA ARG A 428 24.81 15.69 7.95
C ARG A 428 25.59 14.38 7.99
N ARG A 429 26.78 14.37 7.38
CA ARG A 429 27.74 13.28 7.60
C ARG A 429 28.38 13.47 8.97
N ASP A 430 28.58 12.38 9.69
CA ASP A 430 29.19 12.38 11.01
C ASP A 430 30.26 11.30 11.11
N ARG A 431 31.47 11.69 11.52
CA ARG A 431 32.61 10.79 11.73
C ARG A 431 33.13 10.82 13.17
N GLY A 432 32.48 11.60 14.03
CA GLY A 432 32.99 11.95 15.35
C GLY A 432 32.22 11.31 16.50
N SER A 433 30.94 10.98 16.32
CA SER A 433 30.10 10.54 17.44
C SER A 433 30.39 9.11 17.88
N VAL A 434 30.82 8.24 16.96
CA VAL A 434 31.20 6.86 17.26
C VAL A 434 32.56 6.55 16.65
N PRO A 435 33.55 6.07 17.44
CA PRO A 435 34.86 5.71 16.92
C PRO A 435 34.77 4.67 15.80
N ASP A 436 35.50 4.93 14.71
CA ASP A 436 35.67 4.07 13.52
C ASP A 436 34.37 3.77 12.72
N VAL A 437 33.36 4.63 12.86
CA VAL A 437 32.06 4.48 12.19
C VAL A 437 31.68 5.78 11.47
N ASP A 438 31.46 5.69 10.16
CA ASP A 438 30.99 6.81 9.33
C ASP A 438 29.46 6.79 9.29
N LEU A 439 28.81 7.85 9.77
CA LEU A 439 27.36 7.88 10.01
C LEU A 439 26.65 8.96 9.19
N LEU A 440 25.39 8.68 8.86
CA LEU A 440 24.42 9.71 8.46
C LEU A 440 23.70 10.18 9.72
N TYR A 441 23.97 11.39 10.17
CA TYR A 441 23.34 11.96 11.36
C TYR A 441 22.06 12.69 10.98
N VAL A 442 20.95 12.32 11.62
CA VAL A 442 19.63 12.96 11.45
C VAL A 442 19.41 13.89 12.63
N ASP A 443 19.63 15.19 12.42
CA ASP A 443 19.45 16.22 13.44
C ASP A 443 17.97 16.56 13.66
N TRP A 444 17.15 16.41 12.62
CA TRP A 444 15.72 16.73 12.69
C TRP A 444 14.92 15.94 11.66
N LEU A 445 13.74 15.45 12.07
CA LEU A 445 12.74 14.88 11.18
C LEU A 445 11.34 15.33 11.61
N LEU A 446 10.67 16.05 10.73
CA LEU A 446 9.26 16.41 10.82
C LEU A 446 8.50 15.69 9.71
N LEU A 447 7.40 15.03 10.08
CA LEU A 447 6.44 14.43 9.16
C LEU A 447 5.04 14.70 9.66
N GLN A 448 4.33 15.62 9.00
CA GLN A 448 3.03 16.08 9.47
C GLN A 448 2.05 16.30 8.32
N ASN A 449 0.77 16.09 8.60
CA ASN A 449 -0.32 16.31 7.68
C ASN A 449 -1.16 17.52 8.14
N PRO A 450 -0.85 18.75 7.66
CA PRO A 450 -1.55 19.95 8.11
C PRO A 450 -3.04 20.00 7.73
N ARG A 451 -3.50 19.16 6.80
CA ARG A 451 -4.90 19.08 6.36
C ARG A 451 -5.73 18.07 7.13
N GLU A 452 -5.09 17.23 7.94
CA GLU A 452 -5.76 16.21 8.73
C GLU A 452 -6.16 16.75 10.10
N GLN A 453 -7.35 16.36 10.56
CA GLN A 453 -7.85 16.70 11.90
C GLN A 453 -7.44 15.62 12.90
N TRP A 454 -7.24 16.02 14.16
CA TRP A 454 -6.96 15.08 15.23
C TRP A 454 -8.16 14.15 15.43
N GLY A 455 -7.95 12.85 15.19
CA GLY A 455 -8.93 11.81 15.51
C GLY A 455 -8.90 11.40 16.99
N ARG A 456 -9.27 10.14 17.27
CA ARG A 456 -9.25 9.58 18.64
C ARG A 456 -7.85 9.37 19.22
N ARG A 457 -6.79 9.45 18.40
CA ARG A 457 -5.41 9.25 18.86
C ARG A 457 -4.93 10.51 19.59
N PRO A 458 -4.40 10.38 20.82
CA PRO A 458 -3.90 11.51 21.57
C PRO A 458 -2.71 12.16 20.85
N ARG A 459 -2.67 13.50 20.90
CA ARG A 459 -1.55 14.31 20.40
C ARG A 459 -0.30 14.00 21.20
N LEU A 460 0.81 13.70 20.54
CA LEU A 460 2.10 13.52 21.20
C LEU A 460 2.83 14.86 21.34
N PRO A 461 3.73 14.99 22.32
CA PRO A 461 4.53 16.19 22.50
C PRO A 461 5.32 16.58 21.25
N GLY A 462 5.42 17.88 21.02
CA GLY A 462 6.10 18.46 19.85
C GLY A 462 5.29 18.40 18.55
N GLN A 463 4.16 17.70 18.48
CA GLN A 463 3.33 17.66 17.27
C GLN A 463 2.45 18.90 17.17
N GLN A 464 2.35 19.51 15.99
CA GLN A 464 1.37 20.57 15.69
C GLN A 464 0.18 20.04 14.88
N HIS A 465 0.43 19.04 14.03
CA HIS A 465 -0.57 18.37 13.21
C HIS A 465 -0.43 16.84 13.33
N PRO A 466 -1.45 16.06 12.94
CA PRO A 466 -1.34 14.60 12.82
C PRO A 466 -0.15 14.18 11.96
N GLY A 467 0.40 12.99 12.21
CA GLY A 467 1.57 12.50 11.50
C GLY A 467 1.26 12.14 10.04
N LEU A 468 2.18 12.43 9.12
CA LEU A 468 2.00 12.16 7.68
C LEU A 468 1.90 10.66 7.33
N GLY A 469 2.31 9.76 8.23
CA GLY A 469 2.26 8.31 8.03
C GLY A 469 3.43 7.71 7.21
N LEU A 470 4.36 8.54 6.73
CA LEU A 470 5.44 8.12 5.80
C LEU A 470 6.78 7.79 6.46
N LEU A 471 6.79 7.48 7.76
CA LEU A 471 8.04 7.27 8.50
C LEU A 471 8.86 6.09 7.94
N ARG A 472 8.20 5.00 7.53
CA ARG A 472 8.88 3.80 6.98
C ARG A 472 9.59 4.13 5.67
N GLU A 473 8.94 4.90 4.81
CA GLU A 473 9.45 5.36 3.53
C GLU A 473 10.64 6.32 3.71
N ILE A 474 10.56 7.25 4.67
CA ILE A 474 11.68 8.14 4.99
C ILE A 474 12.86 7.36 5.56
N VAL A 475 12.63 6.39 6.45
CA VAL A 475 13.72 5.54 6.96
C VAL A 475 14.33 4.72 5.81
N ALA A 476 13.51 4.18 4.90
CA ALA A 476 14.01 3.49 3.71
C ALA A 476 14.85 4.40 2.80
N LEU A 477 14.41 5.66 2.58
CA LEU A 477 15.19 6.67 1.87
C LEU A 477 16.55 6.89 2.53
N LEU A 478 16.57 7.07 3.85
CA LEU A 478 17.81 7.28 4.60
C LEU A 478 18.75 6.08 4.50
N VAL A 479 18.21 4.85 4.53
CA VAL A 479 19.01 3.62 4.32
C VAL A 479 19.60 3.60 2.92
N VAL A 480 18.82 3.92 1.90
CA VAL A 480 19.30 4.00 0.50
C VAL A 480 20.39 5.05 0.36
N ILE A 481 20.22 6.24 0.93
CA ILE A 481 21.24 7.30 0.93
C ILE A 481 22.51 6.82 1.66
N CYS A 482 22.35 6.21 2.84
CA CYS A 482 23.45 5.66 3.62
C CYS A 482 24.28 4.66 2.80
N GLU A 483 23.63 3.75 2.08
CA GLU A 483 24.29 2.77 1.20
C GLU A 483 25.00 3.42 0.02
N GLN A 484 24.35 4.38 -0.64
CA GLN A 484 24.92 5.09 -1.79
C GLN A 484 26.17 5.92 -1.40
N LEU A 485 26.18 6.46 -0.18
CA LEU A 485 27.31 7.23 0.35
C LEU A 485 28.39 6.35 0.99
N GLY A 486 28.19 5.03 1.06
CA GLY A 486 29.13 4.11 1.71
C GLY A 486 29.25 4.30 3.24
N LEU A 487 28.19 4.82 3.88
CA LEU A 487 28.15 5.05 5.32
C LEU A 487 27.75 3.76 6.07
N ASP A 488 28.17 3.65 7.33
CA ASP A 488 27.95 2.47 8.17
C ASP A 488 26.55 2.38 8.79
N GLY A 489 25.92 3.53 9.06
CA GLY A 489 24.63 3.57 9.74
C GLY A 489 24.05 4.97 9.82
N ILE A 490 22.85 5.04 10.40
CA ILE A 490 22.11 6.29 10.57
C ILE A 490 22.00 6.57 12.07
N MET A 491 22.50 7.73 12.50
CA MET A 491 22.40 8.21 13.88
C MET A 491 21.16 9.08 14.04
N PHE A 492 20.43 8.85 15.12
CA PHE A 492 19.22 9.58 15.49
C PHE A 492 19.21 9.85 17.00
N VAL A 493 18.80 11.05 17.37
CA VAL A 493 18.68 11.47 18.78
C VAL A 493 17.21 11.79 19.09
N PRO A 494 16.44 10.88 19.71
CA PRO A 494 15.06 11.12 20.08
C PRO A 494 14.92 12.25 21.11
N SER A 495 14.26 13.34 20.72
CA SER A 495 13.93 14.45 21.60
C SER A 495 12.86 14.13 22.65
N HIS A 496 12.05 13.10 22.43
CA HIS A 496 11.03 12.63 23.37
C HIS A 496 11.05 11.10 23.51
N TYR A 497 10.56 10.61 24.67
CA TYR A 497 10.49 9.18 24.99
C TYR A 497 9.77 8.35 23.92
N TYR A 498 8.64 8.83 23.39
CA TYR A 498 7.89 8.09 22.38
C TYR A 498 8.71 7.80 21.11
N MET A 499 9.62 8.71 20.73
CA MET A 499 10.45 8.54 19.54
C MET A 499 11.44 7.39 19.75
N ALA A 500 12.05 7.29 20.93
CA ALA A 500 12.91 6.17 21.29
C ALA A 500 12.12 4.86 21.36
N ALA A 501 10.93 4.89 21.96
CA ALA A 501 10.07 3.71 22.10
C ALA A 501 9.57 3.16 20.77
N LEU A 502 9.24 4.02 19.80
CA LEU A 502 8.90 3.63 18.43
C LEU A 502 10.15 3.14 17.67
N GLY A 503 11.28 3.83 17.87
CA GLY A 503 12.55 3.55 17.19
C GLY A 503 13.23 2.25 17.62
N ARG A 504 13.10 1.82 18.88
CA ARG A 504 13.86 0.70 19.47
C ARG A 504 13.74 -0.64 18.74
N ARG A 505 12.67 -0.83 17.96
CA ARG A 505 12.50 -2.04 17.12
C ARG A 505 13.61 -2.18 16.09
N HIS A 506 14.12 -1.06 15.57
CA HIS A 506 15.06 -1.02 14.45
C HIS A 506 16.39 -0.36 14.83
N LEU A 507 16.36 0.62 15.72
CA LEU A 507 17.56 1.29 16.23
C LEU A 507 18.14 0.56 17.44
N ARG A 508 19.44 0.78 17.68
CA ARG A 508 20.19 0.31 18.85
C ARG A 508 20.71 1.52 19.62
N PHE A 509 20.62 1.48 20.94
CA PHE A 509 21.29 2.49 21.77
C PHE A 509 22.80 2.36 21.59
N VAL A 510 23.49 3.49 21.46
CA VAL A 510 24.95 3.52 21.34
C VAL A 510 25.61 3.09 22.65
N ARG A 511 25.00 3.46 23.78
CA ARG A 511 25.49 3.20 25.13
C ARG A 511 24.57 2.26 25.88
N SER A 512 25.14 1.30 26.60
CA SER A 512 24.37 0.37 27.45
C SER A 512 23.65 1.09 28.59
N GLU A 513 24.21 2.19 29.12
CA GLU A 513 23.57 2.96 30.18
C GLU A 513 22.25 3.59 29.71
N ASP A 514 22.23 4.13 28.49
CA ASP A 514 21.03 4.73 27.90
C ASP A 514 19.94 3.68 27.67
N ALA A 515 20.33 2.50 27.18
CA ALA A 515 19.42 1.37 27.06
C ALA A 515 18.87 0.91 28.42
N ALA A 516 19.69 0.90 29.48
CA ALA A 516 19.28 0.53 30.82
C ALA A 516 18.26 1.52 31.40
N VAL A 517 18.51 2.82 31.24
CA VAL A 517 17.57 3.88 31.65
C VAL A 517 16.26 3.74 30.89
N PHE A 518 16.30 3.62 29.56
CA PHE A 518 15.10 3.43 28.75
C PHE A 518 14.30 2.20 29.17
N GLN A 519 14.96 1.07 29.42
CA GLN A 519 14.29 -0.15 29.89
C GLN A 519 13.63 0.06 31.26
N ALA A 520 14.33 0.69 32.21
CA ALA A 520 13.76 1.00 33.52
C ALA A 520 12.54 1.92 33.44
N MET A 521 12.58 2.94 32.57
CA MET A 521 11.43 3.81 32.31
C MET A 521 10.27 3.01 31.69
N SER A 522 10.56 2.18 30.68
CA SER A 522 9.55 1.35 30.00
C SER A 522 8.87 0.35 30.94
N ASP A 523 9.61 -0.23 31.89
CA ASP A 523 9.06 -1.15 32.88
C ASP A 523 8.11 -0.43 33.84
N ALA A 524 8.51 0.75 34.34
CA ALA A 524 7.69 1.56 35.26
C ALA A 524 6.42 2.12 34.60
N LEU A 525 6.44 2.31 33.28
CA LEU A 525 5.33 2.87 32.50
C LEU A 525 4.49 1.80 31.77
N ALA A 526 4.74 0.51 32.01
CA ALA A 526 4.13 -0.59 31.25
C ALA A 526 2.59 -0.66 31.33
N SER A 527 1.98 -0.03 32.35
CA SER A 527 0.53 0.06 32.51
C SER A 527 -0.13 1.14 31.67
N LEU A 528 0.65 2.06 31.08
CA LEU A 528 0.17 3.17 30.28
C LEU A 528 0.35 2.87 28.79
N ASP A 529 -0.56 3.40 27.97
CA ASP A 529 -0.28 3.48 26.54
C ASP A 529 0.89 4.45 26.26
N LEU A 530 1.43 4.41 25.04
CA LEU A 530 2.62 5.17 24.70
C LEU A 530 2.44 6.69 24.88
N ALA A 531 1.26 7.22 24.59
CA ALA A 531 1.01 8.65 24.71
C ALA A 531 0.90 9.05 26.18
N ALA A 532 0.13 8.30 26.97
CA ALA A 532 0.00 8.51 28.42
C ALA A 532 1.36 8.36 29.14
N ALA A 533 2.17 7.37 28.75
CA ALA A 533 3.52 7.17 29.26
C ALA A 533 4.42 8.38 28.96
N THR A 534 4.32 8.93 27.75
CA THR A 534 5.13 10.09 27.34
C THR A 534 4.73 11.35 28.13
N HIS A 535 3.42 11.62 28.26
CA HIS A 535 2.94 12.75 29.07
C HIS A 535 3.32 12.60 30.53
N ALA A 536 3.29 11.37 31.08
CA ALA A 536 3.71 11.11 32.45
C ALA A 536 5.16 11.53 32.72
N ILE A 537 6.05 11.32 31.76
CA ILE A 537 7.45 11.76 31.87
C ILE A 537 7.54 13.29 31.82
N GLU A 538 6.82 13.95 30.92
CA GLU A 538 6.84 15.42 30.78
C GLU A 538 6.21 16.14 31.97
N GLU A 539 5.21 15.53 32.59
CA GLU A 539 4.56 15.99 33.83
C GLU A 539 5.40 15.69 35.08
N GLY A 540 6.56 15.01 34.95
CA GLY A 540 7.42 14.65 36.08
C GLY A 540 6.83 13.58 37.00
N ARG A 541 5.88 12.76 36.52
CA ARG A 541 5.26 11.68 37.29
C ARG A 541 6.11 10.42 37.37
N LEU A 542 7.07 10.25 36.47
CA LEU A 542 8.08 9.20 36.60
C LEU A 542 9.16 9.66 37.58
N VAL A 543 9.37 8.91 38.67
CA VAL A 543 10.35 9.27 39.70
C VAL A 543 11.28 8.11 40.02
N ASP A 544 12.46 8.43 40.54
CA ASP A 544 13.38 7.43 41.06
C ASP A 544 12.91 6.97 42.44
N SER A 545 12.70 5.66 42.61
CA SER A 545 12.13 5.08 43.83
C SER A 545 13.01 5.27 45.07
N LYS A 546 14.32 5.55 44.89
CA LYS A 546 15.27 5.73 46.00
C LYS A 546 15.33 7.19 46.45
N THR A 547 15.25 8.13 45.52
CA THR A 547 15.42 9.57 45.80
C THR A 547 14.09 10.33 45.85
N GLY A 548 13.05 9.82 45.18
CA GLY A 548 11.77 10.49 44.99
C GLY A 548 11.80 11.66 44.00
N GLU A 549 12.93 11.89 43.33
CA GLU A 549 13.11 12.95 42.33
C GLU A 549 12.53 12.54 40.97
N ALA A 550 12.03 13.52 40.22
CA ALA A 550 11.53 13.30 38.87
C ALA A 550 12.66 12.86 37.93
N VAL A 551 12.37 11.86 37.08
CA VAL A 551 13.28 11.32 36.08
C VAL A 551 12.89 11.88 34.71
N PRO A 552 13.50 12.99 34.26
CA PRO A 552 13.20 13.56 32.96
C PRO A 552 13.72 12.65 31.84
N TRP A 553 13.13 12.80 30.64
CA TRP A 553 13.70 12.22 29.44
C TRP A 553 15.04 12.88 29.12
N HIS A 554 16.13 12.12 29.16
CA HIS A 554 17.38 12.51 28.54
C HIS A 554 17.38 12.04 27.07
N THR A 555 18.14 12.69 26.20
CA THR A 555 18.11 12.43 24.75
C THR A 555 19.25 11.46 24.33
N PRO A 556 19.04 10.13 24.37
CA PRO A 556 20.08 9.16 24.09
C PRO A 556 20.45 9.13 22.61
N GLN A 557 21.66 8.70 22.30
CA GLN A 557 22.07 8.44 20.93
C GLN A 557 21.63 7.03 20.50
N MET A 558 20.93 6.94 19.37
CA MET A 558 20.48 5.68 18.79
C MET A 558 20.95 5.54 17.35
N ILE A 559 21.36 4.34 16.95
CA ILE A 559 21.88 4.04 15.61
C ILE A 559 21.05 2.96 14.94
N LEU A 560 20.67 3.19 13.68
CA LEU A 560 20.22 2.15 12.77
C LEU A 560 21.44 1.62 11.99
N PRO A 561 21.91 0.38 12.24
CA PRO A 561 23.06 -0.18 11.55
C PRO A 561 22.69 -0.57 10.11
N VAL A 562 23.46 -0.08 9.13
CA VAL A 562 23.22 -0.33 7.70
C VAL A 562 24.29 -1.26 7.12
N SER A 563 25.57 -0.95 7.34
CA SER A 563 26.68 -1.78 6.85
C SER A 563 26.74 -3.13 7.57
N ARG A 564 27.19 -4.16 6.86
CA ARG A 564 27.36 -5.51 7.43
C ARG A 564 28.29 -5.49 8.65
N ARG A 565 29.34 -4.68 8.61
CA ARG A 565 30.31 -4.51 9.70
C ARG A 565 29.62 -3.98 10.96
N LEU A 566 28.84 -2.92 10.84
CA LEU A 566 28.17 -2.32 11.99
C LEU A 566 27.04 -3.19 12.54
N LYS A 567 26.29 -3.89 11.67
CA LYS A 567 25.29 -4.88 12.09
C LYS A 567 25.92 -5.97 12.99
N LEU A 568 27.02 -6.58 12.52
CA LEU A 568 27.75 -7.59 13.29
C LEU A 568 28.27 -7.08 14.64
N ARG A 569 28.68 -5.80 14.74
CA ARG A 569 29.13 -5.19 15.99
C ARG A 569 28.03 -5.17 17.06
N PHE A 570 26.77 -4.95 16.66
CA PHE A 570 25.63 -4.94 17.59
C PHE A 570 25.06 -6.33 17.87
N ASP A 571 25.32 -7.34 17.02
CA ASP A 571 24.85 -8.71 17.22
C ASP A 571 25.73 -9.54 18.18
N GLN A 572 26.93 -9.07 18.53
CA GLN A 572 27.94 -9.83 19.30
C GLN A 572 27.71 -9.95 20.82
N GLY A 573 26.53 -9.63 21.36
CA GLY A 573 26.11 -9.92 22.75
C GLY A 573 26.92 -9.26 23.89
N SER A 574 28.02 -8.57 23.62
CA SER A 574 28.85 -7.90 24.64
C SER A 574 28.14 -6.73 25.35
N LEU A 575 27.07 -6.19 24.75
CA LEU A 575 26.23 -5.13 25.32
C LEU A 575 25.33 -5.63 26.46
N ASP A 576 25.06 -6.93 26.56
CA ASP A 576 24.03 -7.47 27.46
C ASP A 576 24.46 -7.50 28.93
N LEU A 577 25.73 -7.78 29.23
CA LEU A 577 26.22 -7.77 30.62
C LEU A 577 26.30 -6.36 31.21
N ALA A 578 26.82 -5.40 30.44
CA ALA A 578 26.88 -3.99 30.86
C ALA A 578 25.48 -3.39 31.03
N LEU A 579 24.54 -3.76 30.15
CA LEU A 579 23.12 -3.40 30.26
C LEU A 579 22.51 -3.94 31.56
N LEU A 580 22.69 -5.22 31.85
CA LEU A 580 22.16 -5.86 33.06
C LEU A 580 22.71 -5.21 34.34
N GLN A 581 24.02 -4.93 34.37
CA GLN A 581 24.67 -4.25 35.50
C GLN A 581 24.13 -2.83 35.70
N ALA A 582 24.02 -2.04 34.63
CA ALA A 582 23.46 -0.69 34.70
C ALA A 582 21.99 -0.72 35.14
N ARG A 583 21.18 -1.63 34.57
CA ARG A 583 19.74 -1.77 34.88
C ARG A 583 19.48 -2.14 36.33
N ALA A 584 20.33 -2.98 36.93
CA ALA A 584 20.20 -3.41 38.33
C ALA A 584 20.32 -2.25 39.34
N SER A 585 20.98 -1.15 38.95
CA SER A 585 21.15 0.03 39.79
C SER A 585 19.94 0.99 39.77
N LEU A 586 19.06 0.85 38.77
CA LEU A 586 17.94 1.75 38.49
C LEU A 586 16.61 1.20 39.03
N SER A 587 15.84 2.04 39.72
CA SER A 587 14.49 1.71 40.17
C SER A 587 13.60 2.93 39.98
N TYR A 588 12.64 2.85 39.07
CA TYR A 588 11.72 3.93 38.77
C TYR A 588 10.28 3.51 39.09
N GLU A 589 9.48 4.47 39.52
CA GLU A 589 8.06 4.27 39.82
C GLU A 589 7.22 5.37 39.18
N LEU A 590 5.99 5.00 38.79
CA LEU A 590 5.01 5.93 38.26
C LEU A 590 4.13 6.46 39.39
N ARG A 591 4.12 7.78 39.60
CA ARG A 591 3.18 8.43 40.52
C ARG A 591 1.77 8.54 39.92
N PRO A 592 0.72 8.47 40.75
CA PRO A 592 -0.65 8.73 40.31
C PRO A 592 -0.78 10.12 39.69
N ALA A 593 -1.72 10.27 38.75
CA ALA A 593 -2.14 11.60 38.30
C ALA A 593 -2.75 12.38 39.49
N THR A 594 -2.46 13.67 39.56
CA THR A 594 -3.03 14.58 40.59
C THR A 594 -4.37 15.13 40.17
#